data_AF-A0A819RX07-F1
#
_entry.id   AF-A0A819RX07-F1
#
_cell.length_a   1.000
_cell.length_b   1.000
_cell.length_c   1.000
_cell.angle_alpha   90.00
_cell.angle_beta   90.00
_cell.angle_gamma   90.00
#
_symmetry.space_group_name_H-M   'P 1'
#
loop_
_entity.id
_entity.type
_entity.pdbx_description
1 polymer ?
#
loop_
_entity_poly.entity_id
_entity_poly.type
_entity_poly.pdbx_seq_one_letter_code
_entity_poly.pdbx_strand_id
1 'polypeptide(L)'
;MSTRKTSDREKNEKIRQLREVTGVTEQQARSALQSNDWAVDRAINAFYEESAYSSNIGSSHHSSHHSQTSSSSSSSSLSRFDRKKIEQLWPTYADPRDTSKMNLDQLLRFISDLKFDPSDREILILCWKMNASKQGELQRNEFLHGCQDLQCDTLDKLREKIKQLNNEVETDNEKFKQLYIYTFNFARSSTSMKNLDVQPGM
;
A
#
# COMPACT_ATOMS: atom_id res chain seq x y z
N MET A 1 -50.86 4.27 3.42
CA MET A 1 -49.74 3.31 3.33
C MET A 1 -49.45 3.07 1.86
N SER A 2 -48.46 3.75 1.27
CA SER A 2 -48.17 3.63 -0.18
C SER A 2 -46.77 3.07 -0.37
N THR A 3 -46.69 1.83 -0.85
CA THR A 3 -45.46 1.15 -1.26
C THR A 3 -44.96 1.76 -2.57
N ARG A 4 -43.76 2.36 -2.54
CA ARG A 4 -43.11 2.90 -3.75
C ARG A 4 -42.69 1.73 -4.64
N LYS A 5 -43.42 1.50 -5.73
CA LYS A 5 -42.97 0.64 -6.84
C LYS A 5 -41.83 1.35 -7.57
N THR A 6 -40.60 0.88 -7.38
CA THR A 6 -39.43 1.29 -8.18
C THR A 6 -39.69 0.95 -9.64
N SER A 7 -39.48 1.92 -10.54
CA SER A 7 -39.76 1.77 -11.98
C SER A 7 -38.80 0.77 -12.62
N ASP A 8 -39.26 -0.01 -13.60
CA ASP A 8 -38.43 -1.04 -14.26
C ASP A 8 -37.21 -0.43 -14.99
N ARG A 9 -37.28 0.85 -15.37
CA ARG A 9 -36.13 1.61 -15.89
C ARG A 9 -35.07 1.86 -14.81
N GLU A 10 -35.47 2.22 -13.59
CA GLU A 10 -34.54 2.42 -12.47
C GLU A 10 -33.90 1.11 -12.04
N LYS A 11 -34.66 0.01 -12.08
CA LYS A 11 -34.14 -1.33 -11.81
C LYS A 11 -33.03 -1.71 -12.79
N ASN A 12 -33.24 -1.46 -14.09
CA ASN A 12 -32.25 -1.79 -15.12
C ASN A 12 -30.97 -0.96 -15.00
N GLU A 13 -31.07 0.32 -14.61
CA GLU A 13 -29.91 1.16 -14.35
C GLU A 13 -29.08 0.65 -13.16
N LYS A 14 -29.75 0.28 -12.06
CA LYS A 14 -29.08 -0.29 -10.88
C LYS A 14 -28.37 -1.60 -11.17
N ILE A 15 -28.97 -2.45 -11.99
CA ILE A 15 -28.35 -3.70 -12.46
C ILE A 15 -27.08 -3.40 -13.26
N ARG A 16 -27.13 -2.41 -14.16
CA ARG A 16 -25.97 -2.02 -14.96
C ARG A 16 -24.82 -1.51 -14.09
N GLN A 17 -25.11 -0.63 -13.13
CA GLN A 17 -24.11 -0.09 -12.20
C GLN A 17 -23.42 -1.19 -11.39
N LEU A 18 -24.19 -2.14 -10.85
CA LEU A 18 -23.61 -3.23 -10.08
C LEU A 18 -22.71 -4.13 -10.95
N ARG A 19 -23.12 -4.42 -12.18
CA ARG A 19 -22.30 -5.20 -13.13
C ARG A 19 -21.01 -4.49 -13.53
N GLU A 20 -21.05 -3.18 -13.69
CA GLU A 20 -19.88 -2.36 -14.03
C GLU A 20 -18.82 -2.40 -12.93
N VAL A 21 -19.25 -2.41 -11.66
CA VAL A 21 -18.33 -2.43 -10.50
C VAL A 21 -17.85 -3.84 -10.16
N THR A 22 -18.77 -4.81 -10.16
CA THR A 22 -18.49 -6.17 -9.64
C THR A 22 -18.15 -7.20 -10.72
N GLY A 23 -18.39 -6.88 -12.00
CA GLY A 23 -18.15 -7.78 -13.13
C GLY A 23 -19.13 -8.96 -13.25
N VAL A 24 -20.20 -8.99 -12.45
CA VAL A 24 -21.15 -10.12 -12.41
C VAL A 24 -22.07 -10.18 -13.62
N THR A 25 -22.69 -11.35 -13.82
CA THR A 25 -23.72 -11.53 -14.85
C THR A 25 -25.01 -10.78 -14.49
N GLU A 26 -25.84 -10.48 -15.49
CA GLU A 26 -27.09 -9.75 -15.30
C GLU A 26 -28.08 -10.45 -14.36
N GLN A 27 -28.10 -11.78 -14.40
CA GLN A 27 -28.95 -12.60 -13.53
C GLN A 27 -28.48 -12.56 -12.07
N GLN A 28 -27.17 -12.60 -11.83
CA GLN A 28 -26.58 -12.46 -10.48
C GLN A 28 -26.81 -11.05 -9.93
N ALA A 29 -26.64 -10.01 -10.74
CA ALA A 29 -26.90 -8.64 -10.34
C ALA A 29 -28.37 -8.39 -9.97
N ARG A 30 -29.31 -8.97 -10.73
CA ARG A 30 -30.75 -8.93 -10.42
C ARG A 30 -31.05 -9.58 -9.08
N SER A 31 -30.50 -10.78 -8.84
CA SER A 31 -30.69 -11.50 -7.58
C SER A 31 -30.12 -10.73 -6.38
N ALA A 32 -28.89 -10.22 -6.51
CA ALA A 32 -28.23 -9.47 -5.44
C ALA A 32 -28.97 -8.18 -5.08
N LEU A 33 -29.46 -7.43 -6.07
CA LEU A 33 -30.24 -6.21 -5.82
C LEU A 33 -31.61 -6.51 -5.20
N GLN A 34 -32.25 -7.61 -5.60
CA GLN A 34 -33.55 -8.00 -5.03
C GLN A 34 -33.44 -8.37 -3.55
N SER A 35 -32.35 -9.03 -3.15
CA SER A 35 -32.08 -9.38 -1.74
C SER A 35 -31.61 -8.21 -0.88
N ASN A 36 -31.21 -7.09 -1.50
CA ASN A 36 -30.63 -5.92 -0.81
C ASN A 36 -31.47 -4.64 -1.01
N ASP A 37 -32.80 -4.76 -1.06
CA ASP A 37 -33.75 -3.64 -1.19
C ASP A 37 -33.47 -2.71 -2.41
N TRP A 38 -32.90 -3.24 -3.49
CA TRP A 38 -32.44 -2.48 -4.65
C TRP A 38 -31.44 -1.36 -4.31
N ALA A 39 -30.70 -1.48 -3.21
CA ALA A 39 -29.61 -0.58 -2.88
C ALA A 39 -28.30 -1.09 -3.50
N VAL A 40 -27.77 -0.35 -4.49
CA VAL A 40 -26.58 -0.75 -5.26
C VAL A 40 -25.36 -0.86 -4.34
N ASP A 41 -25.13 0.11 -3.46
CA ASP A 41 -24.01 0.08 -2.52
C ASP A 41 -24.06 -1.12 -1.58
N ARG A 42 -25.25 -1.49 -1.09
CA ARG A 42 -25.43 -2.68 -0.23
C ARG A 42 -25.20 -3.96 -1.01
N ALA A 43 -25.73 -4.06 -2.23
CA ALA A 43 -25.55 -5.24 -3.07
C ALA A 43 -24.10 -5.41 -3.54
N ILE A 44 -23.38 -4.31 -3.78
CA ILE A 44 -21.94 -4.33 -4.06
C ILE A 44 -21.18 -4.84 -2.83
N ASN A 45 -21.48 -4.29 -1.64
CA ASN A 45 -20.84 -4.72 -0.40
C ASN A 45 -21.13 -6.19 -0.08
N ALA A 46 -22.38 -6.63 -0.22
CA ALA A 46 -22.79 -8.02 -0.04
C ALA A 46 -22.10 -8.96 -1.05
N PHE A 47 -21.94 -8.54 -2.31
CA PHE A 47 -21.22 -9.35 -3.30
C PHE A 47 -19.73 -9.53 -2.95
N TYR A 48 -19.08 -8.46 -2.47
CA TYR A 48 -17.69 -8.55 -2.03
C TYR A 48 -17.54 -9.29 -0.69
N GLU A 49 -18.55 -9.23 0.19
CA GLU A 49 -18.61 -10.04 1.41
C GLU A 49 -18.83 -11.52 1.09
N GLU A 50 -19.75 -11.87 0.20
CA GLU A 50 -20.02 -13.27 -0.22
C GLU A 50 -18.78 -13.93 -0.85
N SER A 51 -18.02 -13.18 -1.66
CA SER A 51 -16.74 -13.63 -2.22
C SER A 51 -15.65 -13.82 -1.17
N ALA A 52 -15.73 -13.10 -0.04
CA ALA A 52 -14.78 -13.18 1.07
C ALA A 52 -15.06 -14.33 2.05
N TYR A 53 -16.20 -15.03 1.94
CA TYR A 53 -16.60 -16.09 2.89
C TYR A 53 -16.63 -17.52 2.31
N SER A 54 -16.24 -17.74 1.05
CA SER A 54 -16.14 -19.11 0.51
C SER A 54 -14.81 -19.79 0.82
N SER A 55 -14.37 -19.77 2.07
CA SER A 55 -13.33 -20.66 2.60
C SER A 55 -13.54 -20.90 4.11
N ASN A 56 -14.49 -21.79 4.43
CA ASN A 56 -14.67 -22.58 5.67
C ASN A 56 -14.89 -21.84 7.01
N ILE A 57 -15.61 -22.36 8.02
CA ILE A 57 -16.63 -23.42 8.22
C ILE A 57 -17.22 -23.10 9.61
N GLY A 58 -18.52 -23.36 9.80
CA GLY A 58 -19.01 -23.95 11.06
C GLY A 58 -19.46 -23.03 12.20
N SER A 59 -20.78 -22.87 12.28
CA SER A 59 -21.60 -22.99 13.50
C SER A 59 -21.63 -21.86 14.54
N SER A 60 -22.79 -21.18 14.56
CA SER A 60 -23.71 -21.03 15.71
C SER A 60 -23.19 -20.45 17.04
N HIS A 61 -23.71 -19.28 17.45
CA HIS A 61 -24.72 -19.13 18.52
C HIS A 61 -24.92 -17.65 18.95
N HIS A 62 -26.19 -17.33 19.18
CA HIS A 62 -26.81 -16.24 19.95
C HIS A 62 -25.95 -15.56 21.05
N SER A 63 -25.91 -14.22 21.10
CA SER A 63 -26.65 -13.40 22.09
C SER A 63 -26.18 -11.93 22.16
N SER A 64 -27.13 -11.05 22.46
CA SER A 64 -27.00 -9.62 22.76
C SER A 64 -26.15 -9.35 24.00
N HIS A 65 -25.31 -8.30 24.01
CA HIS A 65 -25.31 -7.22 25.03
C HIS A 65 -24.19 -6.18 24.82
N HIS A 66 -24.55 -4.95 25.20
CA HIS A 66 -23.78 -3.74 25.46
C HIS A 66 -22.37 -3.91 26.08
N SER A 67 -21.34 -3.22 25.56
CA SER A 67 -20.41 -2.35 26.32
C SER A 67 -19.23 -1.83 25.48
N GLN A 68 -18.76 -0.64 25.83
CA GLN A 68 -17.57 0.02 25.28
C GLN A 68 -16.32 -0.80 25.59
N THR A 69 -15.60 -1.26 24.57
CA THR A 69 -14.20 -1.66 24.70
C THR A 69 -13.43 -1.19 23.47
N SER A 70 -12.54 -0.23 23.67
CA SER A 70 -11.42 0.04 22.77
C SER A 70 -10.47 -1.15 22.81
N SER A 71 -10.74 -2.14 21.97
CA SER A 71 -9.83 -3.24 21.68
C SER A 71 -9.39 -3.09 20.24
N SER A 72 -8.10 -2.77 20.08
CA SER A 72 -7.33 -2.90 18.86
C SER A 72 -7.44 -4.33 18.33
N SER A 73 -8.46 -4.57 17.50
CA SER A 73 -8.61 -5.76 16.68
C SER A 73 -7.70 -5.58 15.47
N SER A 74 -6.53 -6.20 15.54
CA SER A 74 -5.67 -6.54 14.41
C SER A 74 -6.37 -7.58 13.53
N SER A 75 -7.46 -7.16 12.89
CA SER A 75 -7.97 -7.80 11.69
C SER A 75 -7.20 -7.19 10.53
N SER A 76 -6.23 -7.93 9.99
CA SER A 76 -5.50 -7.60 8.76
C SER A 76 -6.45 -7.65 7.56
N SER A 77 -7.42 -6.73 7.53
CA SER A 77 -8.14 -6.35 6.33
C SER A 77 -7.11 -5.72 5.40
N LEU A 78 -7.09 -6.10 4.12
CA LEU A 78 -6.29 -5.46 3.08
C LEU A 78 -6.73 -3.99 2.98
N SER A 79 -6.18 -3.15 3.85
CA SER A 79 -6.48 -1.74 3.94
C SER A 79 -5.95 -1.08 2.68
N ARG A 80 -6.87 -0.50 1.91
CA ARG A 80 -6.56 0.34 0.76
C ARG A 80 -5.54 1.41 1.17
N PHE A 81 -4.55 1.65 0.32
CA PHE A 81 -3.54 2.68 0.52
C PHE A 81 -4.19 4.03 0.85
N ASP A 82 -3.77 4.63 1.96
CA ASP A 82 -4.17 5.97 2.37
C ASP A 82 -2.99 6.95 2.31
N ARG A 83 -3.00 7.80 1.28
CA ARG A 83 -1.99 8.83 1.08
C ARG A 83 -1.84 9.78 2.28
N LYS A 84 -2.92 10.06 3.02
CA LYS A 84 -2.88 10.99 4.15
C LYS A 84 -1.98 10.48 5.27
N LYS A 85 -1.91 9.16 5.48
CA LYS A 85 -1.05 8.57 6.50
C LYS A 85 0.43 8.81 6.21
N ILE A 86 0.84 8.68 4.95
CA ILE A 86 2.22 8.97 4.53
C ILE A 86 2.53 10.46 4.63
N GLU A 87 1.58 11.32 4.25
CA GLU A 87 1.73 12.77 4.42
C GLU A 87 1.86 13.16 5.90
N GLN A 88 1.15 12.48 6.81
CA GLN A 88 1.25 12.65 8.27
C GLN A 88 2.51 12.02 8.87
N LEU A 89 3.08 11.00 8.23
CA LEU A 89 4.33 10.37 8.67
C LEU A 89 5.54 11.26 8.38
N TRP A 90 5.53 12.00 7.26
CA TRP A 90 6.65 12.81 6.79
C TRP A 90 7.25 13.76 7.85
N PRO A 91 6.46 14.58 8.59
CA PRO A 91 6.99 15.49 9.60
C PRO A 91 7.83 14.82 10.69
N THR A 92 7.64 13.51 10.91
CA THR A 92 8.39 12.73 11.90
C THR A 92 9.87 12.60 11.53
N TYR A 93 10.19 12.61 10.23
CA TYR A 93 11.53 12.37 9.68
C TYR A 93 12.04 13.52 8.80
N ALA A 94 11.27 14.59 8.64
CA ALA A 94 11.73 15.76 7.91
C ALA A 94 12.88 16.44 8.68
N ASP A 95 13.85 17.01 7.96
CA ASP A 95 14.89 17.84 8.57
C ASP A 95 14.24 19.07 9.23
N PRO A 96 14.46 19.31 10.53
CA PRO A 96 13.93 20.49 11.21
C PRO A 96 14.37 21.83 10.60
N ARG A 97 15.48 21.84 9.85
CA ARG A 97 16.02 23.03 9.18
C ARG A 97 15.52 23.16 7.74
N ASP A 98 15.09 22.07 7.12
CA ASP A 98 14.60 22.03 5.74
C ASP A 98 13.57 20.91 5.57
N THR A 99 12.30 21.26 5.78
CA THR A 99 11.20 20.29 5.74
C THR A 99 10.92 19.66 4.37
N SER A 100 11.66 20.08 3.32
CA SER A 100 11.58 19.49 1.99
C SER A 100 12.35 18.17 1.85
N LYS A 101 13.21 17.83 2.81
CA LYS A 101 14.04 16.60 2.78
C LYS A 101 14.20 15.95 4.15
N MET A 102 14.59 14.67 4.15
CA MET A 102 15.22 13.98 5.27
C MET A 102 16.73 14.09 5.08
N ASN A 103 17.45 14.70 6.02
CA ASN A 103 18.91 14.70 6.01
C ASN A 103 19.46 13.36 6.56
N LEU A 104 20.79 13.21 6.62
CA LEU A 104 21.43 11.95 7.02
C LEU A 104 20.95 11.46 8.39
N ASP A 105 20.87 12.35 9.39
CA ASP A 105 20.46 11.97 10.75
C ASP A 105 19.01 11.47 10.79
N GLN A 106 18.11 12.16 10.08
CA GLN A 106 16.71 11.72 10.01
C GLN A 106 16.53 10.45 9.19
N LEU A 107 17.31 10.30 8.11
CA LEU A 107 17.32 9.11 7.27
C LEU A 107 17.78 7.88 8.07
N LEU A 108 18.85 8.00 8.87
CA LEU A 108 19.33 6.92 9.74
C LEU A 108 18.27 6.52 10.79
N ARG A 109 17.58 7.51 11.38
CA ARG A 109 16.46 7.24 12.29
C ARG A 109 15.32 6.51 11.58
N PHE A 110 14.93 6.97 10.39
CA PHE A 110 13.90 6.31 9.57
C PHE A 110 14.27 4.86 9.23
N ILE A 111 15.53 4.60 8.85
CA ILE A 111 16.08 3.25 8.61
C ILE A 111 15.99 2.38 9.88
N SER A 112 16.36 2.95 11.03
CA SER A 112 16.28 2.26 12.32
C SER A 112 14.83 1.92 12.72
N ASP A 113 13.89 2.81 12.46
CA ASP A 113 12.46 2.59 12.72
C ASP A 113 11.86 1.54 11.76
N LEU A 114 12.39 1.43 10.53
CA LEU A 114 12.11 0.33 9.60
C LEU A 114 12.76 -1.01 10.01
N LYS A 115 13.64 -1.02 11.02
CA LYS A 115 14.35 -2.21 11.51
C LYS A 115 15.30 -2.82 10.47
N PHE A 116 16.01 -1.97 9.75
CA PHE A 116 17.12 -2.33 8.87
C PHE A 116 18.44 -1.75 9.38
N ASP A 117 19.56 -2.36 9.01
CA ASP A 117 20.88 -1.75 9.13
C ASP A 117 21.14 -0.81 7.93
N PRO A 118 21.78 0.35 8.13
CA PRO A 118 22.16 1.23 7.02
C PRO A 118 23.03 0.57 5.93
N SER A 119 23.71 -0.52 6.27
CA SER A 119 24.59 -1.29 5.37
C SER A 119 23.84 -2.40 4.62
N ASP A 120 22.57 -2.65 4.93
CA ASP A 120 21.77 -3.71 4.32
C ASP A 120 21.44 -3.39 2.84
N ARG A 121 21.37 -4.44 2.01
CA ARG A 121 20.96 -4.32 0.61
C ARG A 121 19.53 -3.76 0.48
N GLU A 122 18.69 -4.02 1.48
CA GLU A 122 17.35 -3.48 1.62
C GLU A 122 17.32 -1.94 1.57
N ILE A 123 18.34 -1.26 2.09
CA ILE A 123 18.43 0.20 2.04
C ILE A 123 18.71 0.68 0.62
N LEU A 124 19.54 -0.05 -0.13
CA LEU A 124 19.78 0.25 -1.53
C LEU A 124 18.51 0.05 -2.38
N ILE A 125 17.74 -1.00 -2.09
CA ILE A 125 16.44 -1.25 -2.73
C ILE A 125 15.43 -0.16 -2.36
N LEU A 126 15.39 0.27 -1.10
CA LEU A 126 14.55 1.36 -0.65
C LEU A 126 14.88 2.65 -1.42
N CYS A 127 16.15 3.03 -1.52
CA CYS A 127 16.59 4.18 -2.33
C CYS A 127 16.15 4.04 -3.80
N TRP A 128 16.34 2.86 -4.40
CA TRP A 128 15.90 2.58 -5.77
C TRP A 128 14.39 2.77 -5.95
N LYS A 129 13.59 2.23 -5.03
CA LYS A 129 12.13 2.32 -5.12
C LYS A 129 11.56 3.70 -4.81
N MET A 130 12.25 4.49 -4.00
CA MET A 130 11.94 5.90 -3.79
C MET A 130 12.48 6.79 -4.91
N ASN A 131 13.25 6.21 -5.85
CA ASN A 131 14.00 6.93 -6.88
C ASN A 131 14.86 8.06 -6.28
N ALA A 132 15.54 7.76 -5.18
CA ALA A 132 16.37 8.71 -4.47
C ALA A 132 17.49 9.22 -5.40
N SER A 133 17.63 10.54 -5.49
CA SER A 133 18.55 11.20 -6.41
C SER A 133 19.96 11.39 -5.84
N LYS A 134 20.11 11.39 -4.51
CA LYS A 134 21.37 11.68 -3.82
C LYS A 134 21.54 10.85 -2.55
N GLN A 135 22.77 10.41 -2.29
CA GLN A 135 23.11 9.64 -1.09
C GLN A 135 23.10 10.54 0.17
N GLY A 136 22.63 9.98 1.28
CA GLY A 136 22.63 10.65 2.58
C GLY A 136 21.49 11.64 2.80
N GLU A 137 20.58 11.76 1.83
CA GLU A 137 19.32 12.49 2.00
C GLU A 137 18.20 11.83 1.19
N LEU A 138 16.95 12.14 1.53
CA LEU A 138 15.77 11.71 0.79
C LEU A 138 14.79 12.87 0.65
N GLN A 139 14.38 13.20 -0.56
CA GLN A 139 13.46 14.33 -0.80
C GLN A 139 12.02 13.93 -0.47
N ARG A 140 11.21 14.92 -0.06
CA ARG A 140 9.79 14.69 0.27
C ARG A 140 9.03 14.04 -0.88
N ASN A 141 9.22 14.54 -2.09
CA ASN A 141 8.52 14.01 -3.25
C ASN A 141 8.95 12.58 -3.58
N GLU A 142 10.24 12.25 -3.41
CA GLU A 142 10.78 10.88 -3.60
C GLU A 142 10.10 9.91 -2.61
N PHE A 143 10.03 10.29 -1.32
CA PHE A 143 9.36 9.50 -0.29
C PHE A 143 7.86 9.31 -0.55
N LEU A 144 7.12 10.39 -0.82
CA LEU A 144 5.68 10.33 -1.05
C LEU A 144 5.34 9.52 -2.30
N HIS A 145 6.07 9.74 -3.40
CA HIS A 145 5.86 9.04 -4.66
C HIS A 145 6.21 7.56 -4.53
N GLY A 146 7.36 7.21 -3.95
CA GLY A 146 7.75 5.82 -3.77
C GLY A 146 6.80 5.05 -2.85
N CYS A 147 6.33 5.66 -1.76
CA CYS A 147 5.30 5.03 -0.91
C CYS A 147 3.98 4.80 -1.67
N GLN A 148 3.58 5.75 -2.53
CA GLN A 148 2.39 5.61 -3.38
C GLN A 148 2.56 4.49 -4.42
N ASP A 149 3.70 4.43 -5.12
CA ASP A 149 3.98 3.38 -6.11
C ASP A 149 4.05 1.99 -5.47
N LEU A 150 4.60 1.91 -4.26
CA LEU A 150 4.65 0.68 -3.48
C LEU A 150 3.33 0.34 -2.77
N GLN A 151 2.33 1.23 -2.82
CA GLN A 151 1.07 1.10 -2.08
C GLN A 151 1.27 0.88 -0.56
N CYS A 152 2.32 1.50 -0.01
CA CYS A 152 2.69 1.39 1.40
C CYS A 152 2.29 2.67 2.15
N ASP A 153 1.33 2.57 3.07
CA ASP A 153 0.82 3.70 3.86
C ASP A 153 1.26 3.70 5.33
N THR A 154 2.13 2.77 5.71
CA THR A 154 2.70 2.60 7.05
C THR A 154 4.13 2.06 6.97
N LEU A 155 4.91 2.22 8.05
CA LEU A 155 6.28 1.69 8.13
C LEU A 155 6.32 0.16 8.03
N ASP A 156 5.36 -0.54 8.65
CA ASP A 156 5.31 -2.00 8.59
C ASP A 156 5.09 -2.51 7.16
N LYS A 157 4.12 -1.92 6.43
CA LYS A 157 3.90 -2.26 5.01
C LYS A 157 5.14 -1.97 4.17
N LEU A 158 5.79 -0.82 4.39
CA LEU A 158 7.00 -0.46 3.66
C LEU A 158 8.12 -1.47 3.95
N ARG A 159 8.38 -1.79 5.21
CA ARG A 159 9.38 -2.78 5.63
C ARG A 159 9.13 -4.15 4.97
N GLU A 160 7.91 -4.66 5.06
CA GLU A 160 7.54 -5.94 4.45
C GLU A 160 7.72 -5.92 2.93
N LYS A 161 7.32 -4.81 2.29
CA LYS A 161 7.48 -4.65 0.85
C LYS A 161 8.93 -4.61 0.41
N ILE A 162 9.80 -3.94 1.15
CA ILE A 162 11.24 -3.91 0.86
C ILE A 162 11.86 -5.30 1.02
N LYS A 163 11.50 -6.06 2.06
CA LYS A 163 11.95 -7.46 2.22
C LYS A 163 11.48 -8.36 1.07
N GLN A 164 10.23 -8.21 0.65
CA GLN A 164 9.70 -8.92 -0.52
C GLN A 164 10.52 -8.60 -1.78
N LEU A 165 10.75 -7.31 -2.05
CA LEU A 165 11.53 -6.87 -3.21
C LEU A 165 12.98 -7.36 -3.16
N ASN A 166 13.57 -7.47 -1.97
CA ASN A 166 14.88 -8.05 -1.77
C ASN A 166 14.96 -9.49 -2.29
N ASN A 167 13.97 -10.31 -1.93
CA ASN A 167 13.88 -11.70 -2.40
C ASN A 167 13.59 -11.79 -3.92
N GLU A 168 12.78 -10.86 -4.45
CA GLU A 168 12.50 -10.80 -5.89
C GLU A 168 13.78 -10.46 -6.68
N VAL A 169 14.59 -9.52 -6.19
CA VAL A 169 15.86 -9.13 -6.83
C VAL A 169 16.86 -10.30 -6.87
N GLU A 170 16.84 -11.20 -5.89
CA GLU A 170 17.73 -12.38 -5.89
C GLU A 170 17.38 -13.40 -6.99
N THR A 171 16.12 -13.46 -7.38
CA THR A 171 15.61 -14.51 -8.28
C THR A 171 15.30 -13.98 -9.68
N ASP A 172 15.06 -12.67 -9.82
CA ASP A 172 14.74 -12.01 -11.08
C ASP A 172 15.95 -11.21 -11.60
N ASN A 173 16.62 -11.78 -12.61
CA ASN A 173 17.79 -11.17 -13.24
C ASN A 173 17.53 -9.77 -13.82
N GLU A 174 16.31 -9.50 -14.30
CA GLU A 174 16.00 -8.20 -14.88
C GLU A 174 15.85 -7.14 -13.79
N LYS A 175 15.22 -7.48 -12.66
CA LYS A 175 15.19 -6.58 -11.49
C LYS A 175 16.58 -6.34 -10.91
N PHE A 176 17.41 -7.38 -10.81
CA PHE A 176 18.80 -7.23 -10.39
C PHE A 176 19.57 -6.27 -11.31
N LYS A 177 19.43 -6.43 -12.63
CA LYS A 177 20.07 -5.54 -13.61
C LYS A 177 19.60 -4.10 -13.46
N GLN A 178 18.31 -3.86 -13.24
CA GLN A 178 17.77 -2.53 -12.99
C GLN A 178 18.33 -1.90 -11.70
N LEU A 179 18.38 -2.68 -10.61
CA LEU A 179 18.99 -2.23 -9.35
C LEU A 179 20.47 -1.91 -9.53
N TYR A 180 21.21 -2.73 -10.27
CA TYR A 180 22.63 -2.51 -10.56
C TYR A 180 22.86 -1.20 -11.32
N ILE A 181 22.09 -0.96 -12.40
CA ILE A 181 22.15 0.28 -13.18
C ILE A 181 21.81 1.49 -12.31
N TYR A 182 20.76 1.39 -11.50
CA TYR A 182 20.41 2.44 -10.54
C TYR A 182 21.57 2.73 -9.58
N THR A 183 22.12 1.70 -8.95
CA THR A 183 23.18 1.81 -7.94
C THR A 183 24.42 2.49 -8.49
N PHE A 184 24.83 2.15 -9.70
CA PHE A 184 25.96 2.79 -10.37
C PHE A 184 25.74 4.30 -10.54
N ASN A 185 24.56 4.69 -11.02
CA ASN A 185 24.21 6.11 -11.20
C ASN A 185 24.06 6.84 -9.87
N PHE A 186 23.49 6.18 -8.86
CA PHE A 186 23.28 6.72 -7.53
C PHE A 186 24.61 7.03 -6.82
N ALA A 187 25.57 6.10 -6.88
CA ALA A 187 26.91 6.27 -6.32
C ALA A 187 27.72 7.35 -7.07
N ARG A 188 27.46 7.55 -8.36
CA ARG A 188 28.10 8.60 -9.15
C ARG A 188 27.51 10.00 -8.87
N SER A 189 26.23 10.08 -8.52
CA SER A 189 25.56 11.35 -8.16
C SER A 189 26.11 11.98 -6.87
N SER A 190 26.63 11.16 -5.94
CA SER A 190 27.23 11.65 -4.68
C SER A 190 28.66 12.17 -4.84
N THR A 191 29.34 11.84 -5.94
CA THR A 191 30.74 12.19 -6.16
C THR A 191 30.83 13.15 -7.36
N SER A 192 31.30 14.39 -7.19
CA SER A 192 31.71 15.25 -8.31
C SER A 192 32.95 14.73 -9.07
N MET A 193 33.23 13.41 -9.01
CA MET A 193 34.32 12.74 -9.70
C MET A 193 33.75 11.72 -10.68
N LYS A 194 34.33 11.69 -11.88
CA LYS A 194 33.84 10.89 -13.01
C LYS A 194 34.06 9.37 -12.84
N ASN A 195 34.77 8.91 -11.81
CA ASN A 195 35.10 7.50 -11.57
C ASN A 195 34.84 7.11 -10.11
N LEU A 196 34.33 5.90 -9.88
CA LEU A 196 34.28 5.25 -8.56
C LEU A 196 35.66 4.68 -8.24
N ASP A 197 36.25 5.09 -7.12
CA ASP A 197 37.52 4.56 -6.66
C ASP A 197 37.31 3.12 -6.15
N VAL A 198 37.95 2.15 -6.81
CA VAL A 198 37.93 0.76 -6.37
C VAL A 198 39.03 0.62 -5.32
N GLN A 199 38.66 0.69 -4.05
CA GLN A 199 39.58 0.42 -2.94
C GLN A 199 39.97 -1.08 -2.99
N PRO A 200 41.25 -1.42 -3.21
CA PRO A 200 41.71 -2.80 -3.07
C PRO A 200 41.67 -3.17 -1.58
N GLY A 201 41.05 -4.31 -1.28
CA GLY A 201 40.94 -4.83 0.08
C GLY A 201 42.30 -5.00 0.76
N MET A 202 42.32 -4.72 2.06
CA MET A 202 43.43 -5.06 2.96
C MET A 202 43.57 -6.58 3.11
#